data_AF-A0A950WD62-F1
#
_entry.id   AF-A0A950WD62-F1
#
_cell.length_a   1.000
_cell.length_b   1.000
_cell.length_c   1.000
_cell.angle_alpha   90.00
_cell.angle_beta   90.00
_cell.angle_gamma   90.00
#
_symmetry.space_group_name_H-M   'P 1'
#
loop_
_entity.id
_entity.type
_entity.pdbx_description
1 polymer ?
#
loop_
_entity_poly.entity_id
_entity_poly.type
_entity_poly.pdbx_seq_one_letter_code
_entity_poly.pdbx_strand_id
1 'polypeptide(L)'
;MPYLPEPYKGGNTDIDRALAFPGISLQDFMERTTVYEHTPVLFTPRLRQGAWVGMLLTLITSSVVWLLPMFEGYIAGIFFPWFHGLNEYLKSYLRWLAHNPWIGSIDLVLLCVGVLLLILTGNLRRGGLGQQWLAFVEALGGCANLVLLVVPVAMILANLLVWLVVIVVGCFVFLILVRLVVALLV
;
A
#
# COMPACT_ATOMS: atom_id res chain seq x y z
N MET A 1 53.12 -23.43 3.06
CA MET A 1 52.36 -23.38 1.78
C MET A 1 51.04 -24.08 2.05
N PRO A 2 49.87 -23.42 1.87
CA PRO A 2 48.58 -24.05 2.08
C PRO A 2 48.29 -25.04 0.94
N TYR A 3 47.75 -26.20 1.30
CA TYR A 3 47.37 -27.28 0.39
C TYR A 3 46.26 -26.82 -0.57
N LEU A 4 46.54 -26.90 -1.87
CA LEU A 4 45.51 -26.86 -2.91
C LEU A 4 44.86 -28.25 -2.99
N PRO A 5 43.52 -28.38 -2.96
CA PRO A 5 42.86 -29.67 -3.12
C PRO A 5 43.06 -30.19 -4.55
N GLU A 6 43.36 -31.47 -4.67
CA GLU A 6 43.54 -32.15 -5.96
C GLU A 6 42.26 -32.09 -6.81
N PRO A 7 42.38 -31.99 -8.15
CA PRO A 7 41.23 -32.00 -9.03
C PRO A 7 40.50 -33.36 -8.96
N TYR A 8 39.20 -33.27 -8.69
CA TYR A 8 38.27 -34.38 -8.60
C TYR A 8 38.29 -35.24 -9.87
N LYS A 9 38.91 -36.42 -9.79
CA LYS A 9 38.81 -37.50 -10.80
C LYS A 9 37.64 -38.41 -10.44
N GLY A 10 36.42 -37.91 -10.63
CA GLY A 10 35.19 -38.70 -10.51
C GLY A 10 34.53 -38.81 -11.87
N GLY A 11 34.70 -39.95 -12.53
CA GLY A 11 34.03 -40.26 -13.78
C GLY A 11 32.52 -40.42 -13.58
N ASN A 12 31.75 -39.57 -14.25
CA ASN A 12 30.42 -39.90 -14.75
C ASN A 12 30.07 -38.91 -15.89
N THR A 13 30.39 -39.32 -17.10
CA THR A 13 30.35 -38.53 -18.35
C THR A 13 28.94 -38.25 -18.91
N ASP A 14 27.87 -38.50 -18.16
CA ASP A 14 26.49 -38.41 -18.68
C ASP A 14 25.61 -37.33 -18.03
N ILE A 15 26.08 -36.61 -17.00
CA ILE A 15 25.31 -35.50 -16.41
C ILE A 15 25.61 -34.15 -17.10
N ASP A 16 26.77 -34.03 -17.75
CA ASP A 16 27.19 -32.79 -18.43
C ASP A 16 26.57 -32.60 -19.82
N ARG A 17 25.82 -33.59 -20.35
CA ARG A 17 25.22 -33.50 -21.68
C ARG A 17 23.83 -32.85 -21.72
N ALA A 18 23.22 -32.54 -20.58
CA ALA A 18 21.84 -32.03 -20.55
C ALA A 18 21.71 -30.49 -20.58
N LEU A 19 22.79 -29.73 -20.44
CA LEU A 19 22.76 -28.25 -20.43
C LEU A 19 23.90 -27.64 -21.26
N ALA A 20 24.14 -28.15 -22.46
CA ALA A 20 25.17 -27.62 -23.35
C ALA A 20 24.61 -26.52 -24.27
N PHE A 21 24.76 -25.26 -23.87
CA PHE A 21 24.86 -24.17 -24.84
C PHE A 21 26.19 -24.37 -25.60
N PRO A 22 26.18 -24.55 -26.93
CA PRO A 22 27.42 -24.87 -27.66
C PRO A 22 28.35 -23.65 -27.69
N GLY A 23 29.57 -23.83 -27.17
CA GLY A 23 30.69 -22.88 -27.35
C GLY A 23 31.05 -21.98 -26.18
N ILE A 24 30.44 -22.15 -24.99
CA ILE A 24 30.78 -21.35 -23.80
C ILE A 24 31.21 -22.32 -22.69
N SER A 25 32.40 -22.11 -22.13
CA SER A 25 32.87 -22.91 -21.00
C SER A 25 31.95 -22.67 -19.79
N LEU A 26 31.75 -23.67 -18.94
CA LEU A 26 30.92 -23.51 -17.73
C LEU A 26 31.45 -22.39 -16.82
N GLN A 27 32.77 -22.18 -16.84
CA GLN A 27 33.44 -21.09 -16.15
C GLN A 27 33.13 -19.73 -16.76
N ASP A 28 33.19 -19.58 -18.10
CA ASP A 28 32.74 -18.36 -18.79
C ASP A 28 31.25 -18.09 -18.59
N PHE A 29 30.43 -19.14 -18.52
CA PHE A 29 29.00 -19.00 -18.25
C PHE A 29 28.79 -18.47 -16.82
N MET A 30 29.46 -19.09 -15.83
CA MET A 30 29.42 -18.64 -14.44
C MET A 30 29.90 -17.20 -14.30
N GLU A 31 31.03 -16.86 -14.89
CA GLU A 31 31.65 -15.53 -14.83
C GLU A 31 30.79 -14.48 -15.56
N ARG A 32 30.13 -14.85 -16.65
CA ARG A 32 29.13 -13.97 -17.29
C ARG A 32 27.87 -13.85 -16.42
N THR A 33 27.39 -14.92 -15.80
CA THR A 33 26.21 -14.87 -14.91
C THR A 33 26.44 -14.08 -13.63
N THR A 34 27.63 -14.13 -13.03
CA THR A 34 27.97 -13.30 -11.86
C THR A 34 28.08 -11.82 -12.22
N VAL A 35 28.53 -11.50 -13.44
CA VAL A 35 28.47 -10.12 -13.96
C VAL A 35 27.03 -9.63 -14.11
N TYR A 36 26.09 -10.48 -14.56
CA TYR A 36 24.67 -10.11 -14.64
C TYR A 36 24.02 -9.87 -13.26
N GLU A 37 24.47 -10.56 -12.21
CA GLU A 37 24.00 -10.37 -10.83
C GLU A 37 24.29 -8.96 -10.28
N HIS A 38 25.37 -8.32 -10.75
CA HIS A 38 25.77 -6.98 -10.30
C HIS A 38 25.28 -5.85 -11.21
N THR A 39 24.71 -6.17 -12.38
CA THR A 39 24.14 -5.14 -13.25
C THR A 39 22.76 -4.68 -12.77
N PRO A 40 22.50 -3.37 -12.66
CA PRO A 40 21.21 -2.87 -12.21
C PRO A 40 20.13 -3.23 -13.24
N VAL A 41 19.19 -4.08 -12.82
CA VAL A 41 18.11 -4.57 -13.67
C VAL A 41 16.99 -3.53 -13.73
N LEU A 42 16.31 -3.44 -14.87
CA LEU A 42 15.14 -2.60 -15.03
C LEU A 42 14.01 -3.08 -14.10
N PHE A 43 13.33 -2.14 -13.44
CA PHE A 43 12.14 -2.48 -12.66
C PHE A 43 11.04 -3.01 -13.58
N THR A 44 10.36 -4.07 -13.15
CA THR A 44 9.16 -4.53 -13.85
C THR A 44 8.08 -3.45 -13.75
N PRO A 45 7.26 -3.24 -14.80
CA PRO A 45 6.27 -2.17 -14.81
C PRO A 45 5.25 -2.30 -13.67
N ARG A 46 4.88 -3.53 -13.30
CA ARG A 46 3.98 -3.82 -12.18
C ARG A 46 4.60 -3.47 -10.83
N LEU A 47 5.86 -3.81 -10.59
CA LEU A 47 6.55 -3.46 -9.34
C LEU A 47 6.71 -1.95 -9.20
N ARG A 48 7.05 -1.26 -10.30
CA ARG A 48 7.13 0.20 -10.32
C ARG A 48 5.79 0.85 -9.98
N GLN A 49 4.70 0.39 -10.58
CA GLN A 49 3.36 0.88 -10.28
C GLN A 49 2.98 0.58 -8.82
N GLY A 50 3.23 -0.64 -8.36
CA GLY A 50 2.95 -1.05 -6.98
C GLY A 50 3.70 -0.19 -5.95
N ALA A 51 4.99 0.05 -6.17
CA ALA A 51 5.80 0.91 -5.30
C ALA A 51 5.31 2.37 -5.31
N TRP A 52 4.96 2.91 -6.49
CA TRP A 52 4.41 4.26 -6.60
C TRP A 52 3.07 4.42 -5.88
N VAL A 53 2.16 3.47 -6.08
CA VAL A 53 0.88 3.44 -5.39
C VAL A 53 1.09 3.25 -3.89
N GLY A 54 2.05 2.40 -3.50
CA GLY A 54 2.41 2.16 -2.11
C GLY A 54 2.88 3.43 -1.41
N MET A 55 3.87 4.13 -1.99
CA MET A 55 4.37 5.40 -1.49
C MET A 55 3.29 6.47 -1.41
N LEU A 56 2.41 6.56 -2.44
CA LEU A 56 1.28 7.49 -2.43
C LEU A 56 0.30 7.19 -1.28
N LEU A 57 -0.04 5.92 -1.08
CA LEU A 57 -0.94 5.50 0.00
C LEU A 57 -0.34 5.79 1.36
N THR A 58 0.95 5.49 1.57
CA THR A 58 1.66 5.84 2.79
C THR A 58 1.63 7.35 3.04
N LEU A 59 1.86 8.18 2.01
CA LEU A 59 1.78 9.64 2.14
C LEU A 59 0.38 10.11 2.55
N ILE A 60 -0.66 9.56 1.92
CA ILE A 60 -2.06 9.88 2.23
C ILE A 60 -2.36 9.46 3.67
N THR A 61 -2.05 8.23 4.05
CA THR A 61 -2.31 7.70 5.41
C THR A 61 -1.57 8.52 6.46
N SER A 62 -0.29 8.80 6.27
CA SER A 62 0.49 9.67 7.18
C SER A 62 -0.14 11.05 7.33
N SER A 63 -0.57 11.66 6.21
CA SER A 63 -1.22 12.96 6.23
C SER A 63 -2.55 12.92 6.98
N VAL A 64 -3.36 11.88 6.75
CA VAL A 64 -4.64 11.67 7.43
C VAL A 64 -4.44 11.45 8.92
N VAL A 65 -3.52 10.58 9.32
CA VAL A 65 -3.22 10.29 10.74
C VAL A 65 -2.71 11.54 11.45
N TRP A 66 -1.86 12.33 10.79
CA TRP A 66 -1.32 13.56 11.37
C TRP A 66 -2.38 14.67 11.48
N LEU A 67 -3.28 14.79 10.51
CA LEU A 67 -4.37 15.77 10.52
C LEU A 67 -5.53 15.36 11.42
N LEU A 68 -5.67 14.08 11.72
CA LEU A 68 -6.81 13.52 12.44
C LEU A 68 -7.18 14.25 13.76
N PRO A 69 -6.21 14.62 14.62
CA PRO A 69 -6.51 15.34 15.86
C PRO A 69 -7.17 16.70 15.63
N MET A 70 -6.90 17.36 14.51
CA MET A 70 -7.51 18.64 14.16
C MET A 70 -8.99 18.50 13.77
N PHE A 71 -9.42 17.31 13.35
CA PHE A 71 -10.75 17.04 12.82
C PHE A 71 -11.66 16.22 13.75
N GLU A 72 -11.18 15.77 14.92
CA GLU A 72 -11.94 14.92 15.85
C GLU A 72 -13.31 15.52 16.23
N GLY A 73 -13.36 16.84 16.42
CA GLY A 73 -14.60 17.56 16.76
C GLY A 73 -15.62 17.62 15.62
N TYR A 74 -15.17 17.73 14.38
CA TYR A 74 -16.05 17.84 13.20
C TYR A 74 -16.63 16.49 12.80
N ILE A 75 -15.83 15.42 12.90
CA ILE A 75 -16.27 14.06 12.55
C ILE A 75 -17.48 13.66 13.41
N ALA A 76 -17.44 13.97 14.71
CA ALA A 76 -18.53 13.62 15.64
C ALA A 76 -19.88 14.30 15.29
N GLY A 77 -19.87 15.48 14.68
CA GLY A 77 -21.07 16.24 14.34
C GLY A 77 -21.77 15.79 13.04
N ILE A 78 -21.10 15.01 12.21
CA ILE A 78 -21.61 14.58 10.89
C ILE A 78 -22.31 13.21 10.98
N PHE A 79 -22.10 12.47 12.07
CA PHE A 79 -22.72 11.16 12.24
C PHE A 79 -24.23 11.26 12.48
N PHE A 80 -24.97 10.38 11.80
CA PHE A 80 -26.39 10.27 11.97
C PHE A 80 -26.73 9.86 13.42
N PRO A 81 -27.73 10.48 14.08
CA PRO A 81 -27.99 10.28 15.51
C PRO A 81 -28.19 8.81 15.95
N TRP A 82 -28.79 7.97 15.10
CA TRP A 82 -28.98 6.54 15.40
C TRP A 82 -27.69 5.71 15.33
N PHE A 83 -26.60 6.24 14.79
CA PHE A 83 -25.30 5.57 14.73
C PHE A 83 -24.38 5.94 15.90
N HIS A 84 -24.91 6.33 17.05
CA HIS A 84 -24.11 6.73 18.19
C HIS A 84 -23.04 5.69 18.59
N GLY A 85 -23.38 4.39 18.60
CA GLY A 85 -22.41 3.32 18.92
C GLY A 85 -21.30 3.14 17.87
N LEU A 86 -21.62 3.31 16.58
CA LEU A 86 -20.61 3.27 15.51
C LEU A 86 -19.71 4.52 15.55
N ASN A 87 -20.27 5.69 15.90
CA ASN A 87 -19.50 6.92 16.09
C ASN A 87 -18.50 6.77 17.25
N GLU A 88 -18.92 6.19 18.38
CA GLU A 88 -18.01 5.92 19.50
C GLU A 88 -16.90 4.93 19.15
N TYR A 89 -17.25 3.84 18.44
CA TYR A 89 -16.26 2.88 17.95
C TYR A 89 -15.26 3.56 17.01
N LEU A 90 -15.75 4.31 16.02
CA LEU A 90 -14.89 5.05 15.09
C LEU A 90 -13.98 6.00 15.85
N LYS A 91 -14.51 6.78 16.80
CA LYS A 91 -13.74 7.72 17.61
C LYS A 91 -12.66 7.01 18.42
N SER A 92 -12.96 5.87 19.03
CA SER A 92 -11.99 5.04 19.74
C SER A 92 -10.88 4.53 18.81
N TYR A 93 -11.27 4.00 17.65
CA TYR A 93 -10.34 3.52 16.63
C TYR A 93 -9.43 4.64 16.10
N LEU A 94 -10.00 5.80 15.79
CA LEU A 94 -9.30 6.99 15.33
C LEU A 94 -8.31 7.52 16.38
N ARG A 95 -8.69 7.52 17.66
CA ARG A 95 -7.77 7.87 18.75
C ARG A 95 -6.63 6.87 18.88
N TRP A 96 -6.93 5.57 18.81
CA TRP A 96 -5.91 4.53 18.80
C TRP A 96 -4.94 4.71 17.63
N LEU A 97 -5.45 4.97 16.43
CA LEU A 97 -4.63 5.20 15.24
C LEU A 97 -3.73 6.44 15.39
N ALA A 98 -4.27 7.54 15.90
CA ALA A 98 -3.53 8.80 16.08
C ALA A 98 -2.51 8.75 17.23
N HIS A 99 -2.78 8.00 18.31
CA HIS A 99 -1.91 7.93 19.47
C HIS A 99 -0.93 6.75 19.43
N ASN A 100 -1.00 5.87 18.43
CA ASN A 100 -0.09 4.74 18.32
C ASN A 100 1.25 5.20 17.72
N PRO A 101 2.33 5.28 18.52
CA PRO A 101 3.61 5.82 18.04
C PRO A 101 4.27 4.93 16.99
N TRP A 102 3.95 3.63 16.98
CA TRP A 102 4.53 2.67 16.06
C TRP A 102 4.07 2.89 14.62
N ILE A 103 2.79 3.21 14.41
CA ILE A 103 2.22 3.43 13.08
C ILE A 103 2.91 4.64 12.44
N GLY A 104 2.93 5.77 13.15
CA GLY A 104 3.61 6.98 12.66
C GLY A 104 5.11 6.79 12.43
N SER A 105 5.81 6.01 13.29
CA SER A 105 7.23 5.73 13.10
C SER A 105 7.50 4.86 11.86
N ILE A 106 6.69 3.81 11.67
CA ILE A 106 6.80 2.91 10.50
C ILE A 106 6.53 3.68 9.22
N ASP A 107 5.48 4.50 9.21
CA ASP A 107 5.11 5.31 8.06
C ASP A 107 6.18 6.36 7.71
N LEU A 108 6.79 7.00 8.73
CA LEU A 108 7.90 7.92 8.52
C LEU A 108 9.11 7.19 7.91
N VAL A 109 9.43 6.00 8.41
CA VAL A 109 10.53 5.18 7.87
C VAL A 109 10.25 4.77 6.43
N LEU A 110 9.03 4.32 6.12
CA LEU A 110 8.60 4.01 4.76
C LEU A 110 8.75 5.24 3.86
N LEU A 111 8.22 6.41 4.25
CA LEU A 111 8.38 7.63 3.46
C LEU A 111 9.85 7.99 3.20
N CYS A 112 10.71 7.92 4.21
CA CYS A 112 12.13 8.17 4.06
C CYS A 112 12.80 7.16 3.10
N VAL A 113 12.48 5.87 3.26
CA VAL A 113 13.01 4.79 2.43
C VAL A 113 12.52 4.92 0.99
N GLY A 114 11.23 5.19 0.76
CA GLY A 114 10.65 5.43 -0.55
C GLY A 114 11.26 6.64 -1.27
N VAL A 115 11.49 7.75 -0.57
CA VAL A 115 12.19 8.92 -1.14
C VAL A 115 13.64 8.57 -1.50
N LEU A 116 14.37 7.91 -0.60
CA LEU A 116 15.74 7.46 -0.86
C LEU A 116 15.79 6.52 -2.07
N LEU A 117 14.85 5.59 -2.16
CA LEU A 117 14.69 4.65 -3.26
C LEU A 117 14.50 5.39 -4.59
N LEU A 118 13.61 6.40 -4.62
CA LEU A 118 13.37 7.22 -5.82
C LEU A 118 14.63 7.97 -6.28
N ILE A 119 15.41 8.53 -5.34
CA ILE A 119 16.66 9.24 -5.64
C ILE A 119 17.70 8.27 -6.20
N LEU A 120 17.94 7.14 -5.52
CA LEU A 120 18.99 6.19 -5.88
C LEU A 120 18.70 5.41 -7.18
N THR A 121 17.43 5.15 -7.48
CA THR A 121 17.01 4.37 -8.67
C THR A 121 16.64 5.24 -9.88
N GLY A 122 16.76 6.57 -9.74
CA GLY A 122 16.37 7.54 -10.76
C GLY A 122 14.90 7.42 -11.13
N ASN A 123 14.01 7.48 -10.13
CA ASN A 123 12.57 7.24 -10.25
C ASN A 123 12.23 5.80 -10.68
N LEU A 124 12.75 4.81 -9.96
CA LEU A 124 12.45 3.38 -10.16
C LEU A 124 12.72 2.91 -11.59
N ARG A 125 13.75 3.47 -12.25
CA ARG A 125 14.10 3.10 -13.62
C ARG A 125 14.96 1.84 -13.62
N ARG A 126 16.02 1.84 -12.82
CA ARG A 126 16.96 0.72 -12.70
C ARG A 126 17.39 0.59 -11.25
N GLY A 127 17.59 -0.64 -10.80
CA GLY A 127 18.08 -0.87 -9.45
C GLY A 127 18.60 -2.28 -9.24
N GLY A 128 19.44 -2.41 -8.21
CA GLY A 128 19.91 -3.71 -7.75
C GLY A 128 18.79 -4.52 -7.08
N LEU A 129 19.07 -5.79 -6.80
CA LEU A 129 18.11 -6.73 -6.21
C LEU A 129 17.58 -6.23 -4.85
N GLY A 130 18.43 -5.61 -4.02
CA GLY A 130 18.01 -5.00 -2.76
C GLY A 130 17.03 -3.82 -2.93
N GLN A 131 17.19 -3.00 -3.97
CA GLN A 131 16.27 -1.90 -4.27
C GLN A 131 14.94 -2.43 -4.79
N GLN A 132 14.93 -3.55 -5.52
CA GLN A 132 13.68 -4.21 -5.93
C GLN A 132 12.90 -4.75 -4.74
N TRP A 133 13.60 -5.33 -3.76
CA TRP A 133 12.98 -5.75 -2.50
C TRP A 133 12.41 -4.56 -1.72
N LEU A 134 13.14 -3.45 -1.61
CA LEU A 134 12.62 -2.24 -0.96
C LEU A 134 11.37 -1.69 -1.66
N ALA A 135 11.34 -1.69 -2.99
CA ALA A 135 10.14 -1.30 -3.75
C ALA A 135 8.94 -2.22 -3.50
N PHE A 136 9.20 -3.51 -3.29
CA PHE A 136 8.16 -4.46 -2.92
C PHE A 136 7.65 -4.22 -1.48
N VAL A 137 8.56 -3.94 -0.55
CA VAL A 137 8.22 -3.56 0.83
C VAL A 137 7.39 -2.28 0.85
N GLU A 138 7.71 -1.28 0.02
CA GLU A 138 6.89 -0.07 -0.15
C GLU A 138 5.46 -0.39 -0.62
N ALA A 139 5.34 -1.28 -1.62
CA ALA A 139 4.03 -1.70 -2.11
C ALA A 139 3.20 -2.40 -1.02
N LEU A 140 3.84 -3.26 -0.21
CA LEU A 140 3.20 -3.93 0.92
C LEU A 140 2.84 -2.96 2.05
N GLY A 141 3.73 -2.02 2.38
CA GLY A 141 3.49 -0.98 3.38
C GLY A 141 2.27 -0.13 3.01
N GLY A 142 2.20 0.31 1.76
CA GLY A 142 1.02 1.03 1.26
C GLY A 142 -0.27 0.18 1.29
N CYS A 143 -0.19 -1.13 1.03
CA CYS A 143 -1.36 -2.02 1.18
C CYS A 143 -1.81 -2.12 2.64
N ALA A 144 -0.89 -2.26 3.59
CA ALA A 144 -1.22 -2.26 5.02
C ALA A 144 -1.87 -0.93 5.43
N ASN A 145 -1.35 0.19 4.93
CA ASN A 145 -1.90 1.52 5.14
C ASN A 145 -3.30 1.69 4.55
N LEU A 146 -3.58 1.08 3.40
CA LEU A 146 -4.92 1.03 2.84
C LEU A 146 -5.87 0.26 3.76
N VAL A 147 -5.46 -0.89 4.29
CA VAL A 147 -6.29 -1.68 5.22
C VAL A 147 -6.63 -0.87 6.48
N LEU A 148 -5.68 -0.10 7.02
CA LEU A 148 -5.92 0.77 8.17
C LEU A 148 -6.98 1.85 7.88
N LEU A 149 -6.99 2.39 6.66
CA LEU A 149 -7.96 3.40 6.22
C LEU A 149 -9.30 2.83 5.78
N VAL A 150 -9.38 1.56 5.40
CA VAL A 150 -10.64 0.94 4.93
C VAL A 150 -11.72 1.02 5.99
N VAL A 151 -11.39 0.76 7.26
CA VAL A 151 -12.37 0.80 8.36
C VAL A 151 -13.01 2.20 8.50
N PRO A 152 -12.26 3.29 8.71
CA PRO A 152 -12.86 4.61 8.84
C PRO A 152 -13.58 5.06 7.57
N VAL A 153 -13.03 4.76 6.39
CA VAL A 153 -13.66 5.10 5.10
C VAL A 153 -15.00 4.37 4.93
N ALA A 154 -15.06 3.07 5.22
CA ALA A 154 -16.29 2.28 5.10
C ALA A 154 -17.38 2.79 6.06
N MET A 155 -17.01 3.15 7.30
CA MET A 155 -17.95 3.70 8.27
C MET A 155 -18.51 5.07 7.85
N ILE A 156 -17.66 5.95 7.31
CA ILE A 156 -18.10 7.25 6.78
C ILE A 156 -19.02 7.05 5.56
N LEU A 157 -18.68 6.13 4.65
CA LEU A 157 -19.51 5.80 3.49
C LEU A 157 -20.90 5.28 3.91
N ALA A 158 -20.95 4.37 4.89
CA ALA A 158 -22.23 3.87 5.43
C ALA A 158 -23.06 5.00 6.04
N ASN A 159 -22.44 5.94 6.76
CA ASN A 159 -23.11 7.11 7.32
C ASN A 159 -23.67 8.03 6.22
N LEU A 160 -22.91 8.30 5.15
CA LEU A 160 -23.35 9.11 4.01
C LEU A 160 -24.53 8.48 3.28
N LEU A 161 -24.55 7.15 3.13
CA LEU A 161 -25.68 6.44 2.53
C LEU A 161 -26.95 6.62 3.34
N VAL A 162 -26.88 6.54 4.67
CA VAL A 162 -28.05 6.76 5.53
C VAL A 162 -28.56 8.19 5.44
N TRP A 163 -27.66 9.18 5.45
CA TRP A 163 -28.05 10.58 5.21
C TRP A 163 -28.77 10.76 3.87
N LEU A 164 -28.26 10.13 2.80
CA LEU A 164 -28.88 10.18 1.49
C LEU A 164 -30.30 9.60 1.52
N VAL A 165 -30.50 8.45 2.17
CA VAL A 165 -31.84 7.84 2.34
C VAL A 165 -32.77 8.78 3.10
N VAL A 166 -32.31 9.39 4.19
CA VAL A 166 -33.12 10.32 5.00
C VAL A 166 -33.53 11.55 4.21
N ILE A 167 -32.62 12.12 3.42
CA ILE A 167 -32.94 13.27 2.56
C ILE A 167 -34.01 12.88 1.54
N VAL A 168 -33.86 11.74 0.86
CA VAL A 168 -34.82 11.25 -0.13
C VAL A 168 -36.21 11.05 0.50
N VAL A 169 -36.29 10.33 1.62
CA VAL A 169 -37.56 10.09 2.33
C VAL A 169 -38.17 11.41 2.82
N GLY A 170 -37.36 12.31 3.37
CA GLY A 170 -37.79 13.63 3.81
C GLY A 170 -38.41 14.46 2.68
N CYS A 171 -37.79 14.45 1.49
CA CYS A 171 -38.34 15.09 0.31
C CYS A 171 -39.69 14.48 -0.10
N PHE A 172 -39.84 13.16 -0.10
CA PHE A 172 -41.11 12.50 -0.41
C PHE A 172 -42.21 12.88 0.57
N VAL A 173 -41.94 12.82 1.88
CA VAL A 173 -42.91 13.20 2.91
C VAL A 173 -43.30 14.68 2.79
N PHE A 174 -42.33 15.56 2.55
CA PHE A 174 -42.59 16.97 2.33
C PHE A 174 -43.51 17.21 1.13
N LEU A 175 -43.27 16.55 -0.01
CA LEU A 175 -44.13 16.66 -1.19
C LEU A 175 -45.56 16.18 -0.93
N ILE A 176 -45.72 15.09 -0.18
CA ILE A 176 -47.04 14.57 0.22
C ILE A 176 -47.76 15.56 1.14
N LEU A 177 -47.06 16.13 2.13
CA LEU A 177 -47.61 17.14 3.04
C LEU A 177 -48.07 18.38 2.28
N VAL A 178 -47.24 18.89 1.36
CA VAL A 178 -47.62 20.04 0.50
C VAL A 178 -48.87 19.73 -0.30
N ARG A 179 -48.93 18.55 -0.94
CA ARG A 179 -50.12 18.09 -1.69
C ARG A 179 -51.37 18.04 -0.80
N LEU A 180 -51.24 17.53 0.42
CA LEU A 180 -52.36 17.38 1.36
C LEU A 180 -52.85 18.74 1.87
N VAL A 181 -51.95 19.67 2.19
CA VAL A 181 -52.29 21.04 2.56
C VAL A 181 -53.01 21.76 1.42
N VAL A 182 -52.51 21.64 0.19
CA VAL A 182 -53.17 22.22 -0.99
C VAL A 182 -54.58 21.64 -1.17
N ALA A 183 -54.75 20.33 -1.01
CA ALA A 183 -56.05 19.68 -1.12
C ALA A 183 -57.05 20.07 -0.01
N LEU A 184 -56.57 20.49 1.17
CA LEU A 184 -57.42 20.98 2.25
C LEU A 184 -57.82 22.46 2.11
N LEU A 185 -57.09 23.23 1.30
CA LEU A 185 -57.32 24.67 1.10
C LEU A 185 -58.23 24.98 -0.11
N VAL A 186 -58.47 23.99 -0.97
CA VAL A 186 -59.34 24.08 -2.17
C VAL A 186 -60.68 23.40 -1.87
#